data_AF-A0A3S4KGC8-F1
#
_entry.id   AF-A0A3S4KGC8-F1
#
_cell.length_a   1.000
_cell.length_b   1.000
_cell.length_c   1.000
_cell.angle_alpha   90.00
_cell.angle_beta   90.00
_cell.angle_gamma   90.00
#
_symmetry.space_group_name_H-M   'P 1'
#
loop_
_entity.id
_entity.type
_entity.pdbx_description
1 polymer ?
#
loop_
_entity_poly.entity_id
_entity_poly.type
_entity_poly.pdbx_seq_one_letter_code
_entity_poly.pdbx_strand_id
1 'polypeptide(L)' 'MRRLRRDGYLAAAWMLAHDDIHRWLADYRGRLSVWCGEQDAITQPELVQGVALRYGAPYIAIPQAGHASLSR' A
#
# COMPACT_ATOMS: atom_id res chain seq x y z
N MET A 1 -9.17 -18.58 -6.95
CA MET A 1 -8.05 -18.10 -6.10
C MET A 1 -7.05 -19.23 -5.89
N ARG A 2 -5.76 -18.99 -6.16
CA ARG A 2 -4.69 -19.98 -5.94
C ARG A 2 -4.45 -20.15 -4.43
N ARG A 3 -4.05 -21.35 -3.98
CA ARG A 3 -3.77 -21.62 -2.57
C ARG A 3 -2.69 -20.64 -2.06
N LEU A 4 -3.03 -19.87 -1.03
CA LEU A 4 -2.08 -18.97 -0.36
C LEU A 4 -0.95 -19.80 0.25
N ARG A 5 0.30 -19.39 0.02
CA ARG A 5 1.45 -19.97 0.70
C ARG A 5 1.41 -19.50 2.15
N ARG A 6 1.24 -20.44 3.08
CA ARG A 6 1.08 -20.14 4.52
C ARG A 6 2.16 -19.20 5.05
N ASP A 7 3.43 -19.49 4.75
CA ASP A 7 4.55 -18.69 5.25
C ASP A 7 4.54 -17.27 4.69
N GLY A 8 4.21 -17.12 3.40
CA GLY A 8 4.06 -15.81 2.77
C GLY A 8 2.89 -15.00 3.35
N TYR A 9 1.78 -15.67 3.67
CA TYR A 9 0.64 -15.04 4.32
C TYR A 9 0.98 -14.57 5.74
N LEU A 10 1.63 -15.42 6.54
CA LEU A 10 2.03 -15.07 7.91
C LEU A 10 3.05 -13.94 7.93
N ALA A 11 4.03 -13.94 7.02
CA ALA A 11 4.98 -12.85 6.88
C ALA A 11 4.28 -11.53 6.54
N ALA A 12 3.37 -11.54 5.56
CA ALA A 12 2.59 -10.36 5.19
C ALA A 12 1.70 -9.86 6.34
N ALA A 13 1.04 -10.76 7.07
CA ALA A 13 0.22 -10.41 8.23
C ALA A 13 1.07 -9.83 9.38
N TRP A 14 2.27 -10.36 9.60
CA TRP A 14 3.19 -9.85 10.62
C TRP A 14 3.69 -8.44 10.28
N MET A 15 4.08 -8.22 9.01
CA MET A 15 4.47 -6.90 8.53
C MET A 15 3.34 -5.88 8.68
N LEU A 16 2.10 -6.27 8.33
CA LEU A 16 0.93 -5.42 8.48
C LEU A 16 0.70 -5.00 9.94
N ALA A 17 0.91 -5.91 10.89
CA ALA A 17 0.64 -5.67 12.30
C ALA A 17 1.78 -4.96 13.05
N HIS A 18 3.02 -5.03 12.58
CA HIS A 18 4.19 -4.66 13.38
C HIS A 18 5.23 -3.78 12.67
N ASP A 19 5.06 -3.49 11.39
CA ASP A 19 6.11 -2.84 10.62
C ASP A 19 5.73 -1.46 10.10
N ASP A 20 6.76 -0.66 9.83
CA ASP A 20 6.67 0.67 9.24
C ASP A 20 7.25 0.62 7.82
N ILE A 21 6.40 0.88 6.83
CA ILE A 21 6.78 0.88 5.42
C ILE A 21 7.92 1.85 5.10
N HIS A 22 8.10 2.91 5.91
CA HIS A 22 9.19 3.86 5.72
C HIS A 22 10.58 3.23 5.86
N ARG A 23 10.74 2.18 6.67
CA ARG A 23 12.02 1.47 6.83
C ARG A 23 12.47 0.81 5.52
N TRP A 24 11.51 0.25 4.79
CA TRP A 24 11.78 -0.43 3.52
C TRP A 24 11.99 0.57 2.38
N LEU A 25 11.22 1.65 2.37
CA LEU A 25 11.31 2.67 1.32
C LEU A 25 12.56 3.56 1.43
N ALA A 26 13.14 3.72 2.64
CA ALA A 26 14.35 4.51 2.86
C ALA A 26 15.54 4.05 1.99
N ASP A 27 15.69 2.74 1.82
CA ASP A 27 16.80 2.14 1.06
C ASP A 27 16.40 1.70 -0.35
N TYR A 28 15.13 1.83 -0.71
CA TYR A 28 14.66 1.47 -2.04
C TYR A 28 15.18 2.45 -3.09
N ARG A 29 15.73 1.92 -4.20
CA ARG A 29 16.28 2.70 -5.33
C ARG A 29 15.64 2.36 -6.68
N GLY A 30 14.64 1.48 -6.67
CA GLY A 30 13.90 1.10 -7.88
C GLY A 30 12.79 2.11 -8.24
N ARG A 31 12.00 1.77 -9.25
CA ARG A 31 10.81 2.56 -9.61
C ARG A 31 9.71 2.35 -8.58
N LEU A 32 9.20 3.45 -8.05
CA LEU A 32 8.12 3.47 -7.07
C LEU A 32 6.92 4.21 -7.66
N SER A 33 5.72 3.70 -7.42
CA SER A 33 4.46 4.41 -7.65
C SER A 33 3.52 4.12 -6.50
N VAL A 34 2.76 5.12 -6.07
CA VAL A 34 1.83 5.00 -4.94
C VAL A 34 0.40 5.12 -5.47
N TRP A 35 -0.43 4.13 -5.16
CA TRP A 35 -1.80 4.03 -5.65
C TRP A 35 -2.72 3.91 -4.44
N CYS A 36 -3.84 4.65 -4.42
CA CYS A 36 -4.80 4.60 -3.32
C CYS A 36 -6.22 4.78 -3.84
N GLY A 37 -7.17 4.06 -3.27
CA GLY A 37 -8.59 4.27 -3.53
C GLY A 37 -9.09 5.53 -2.85
N GLU A 38 -9.83 6.37 -3.57
CA GLU A 38 -10.38 7.64 -3.03
C GLU A 38 -11.30 7.45 -1.81
N GLN A 39 -11.83 6.25 -1.60
CA GLN A 39 -12.75 5.89 -0.52
C GLN A 39 -12.11 4.92 0.48
N ASP A 40 -10.77 4.80 0.50
CA ASP A 40 -10.08 3.95 1.48
C ASP A 40 -10.19 4.55 2.89
N ALA A 41 -11.05 3.96 3.71
CA ALA A 41 -11.24 4.36 5.11
C ALA A 41 -10.26 3.69 6.08
N ILE A 42 -9.49 2.69 5.65
CA ILE A 42 -8.50 1.97 6.47
C ILE A 42 -7.14 2.64 6.33
N THR A 43 -6.67 2.84 5.10
CA THR A 43 -5.43 3.56 4.79
C THR A 43 -5.78 4.83 4.05
N GLN A 44 -6.06 5.89 4.81
CA GLN A 44 -6.62 7.15 4.31
C GLN A 44 -5.78 7.76 3.17
N PRO A 45 -6.41 8.25 2.08
CA PRO A 45 -5.72 8.82 0.92
C PRO A 45 -4.68 9.88 1.26
N GLU A 46 -4.96 10.72 2.26
CA GLU A 46 -4.08 11.80 2.72
C GLU A 46 -2.76 11.26 3.27
N LEU A 47 -2.81 10.17 4.03
CA LEU A 47 -1.62 9.51 4.58
C LEU A 47 -0.80 8.88 3.45
N VAL A 48 -1.47 8.23 2.50
CA VAL A 48 -0.82 7.59 1.35
C VAL A 48 -0.19 8.62 0.41
N GLN A 49 -0.86 9.75 0.19
CA GLN A 49 -0.29 10.88 -0.54
C GLN A 49 0.96 11.44 0.16
N GLY A 50 0.96 11.47 1.51
CA GLY A 50 2.15 11.81 2.30
C GLY A 50 3.35 10.90 2.02
N VAL A 51 3.13 9.59 1.82
CA VAL A 51 4.18 8.64 1.41
C VAL A 51 4.71 8.99 0.01
N ALA A 52 3.83 9.27 -0.94
CA ALA A 52 4.21 9.64 -2.30
C ALA A 52 5.09 10.90 -2.32
N LEU A 53 4.68 11.94 -1.58
CA LEU A 53 5.44 13.18 -1.42
C LEU A 53 6.81 12.93 -0.78
N ARG A 54 6.86 12.16 0.31
CA ARG A 54 8.10 11.88 1.05
C ARG A 54 9.17 11.20 0.20
N TYR A 55 8.75 10.32 -0.72
CA TYR A 55 9.68 9.53 -1.55
C TYR A 55 9.75 10.00 -3.00
N GLY A 56 9.15 11.15 -3.35
CA GLY A 56 9.18 11.69 -4.71
C GLY A 56 8.55 10.74 -5.75
N ALA A 57 7.53 9.99 -5.36
CA ALA A 57 6.84 9.03 -6.22
C ALA A 57 5.53 9.61 -6.78
N PRO A 58 5.10 9.21 -7.98
CA PRO A 58 3.78 9.57 -8.49
C PRO A 58 2.68 8.96 -7.61
N TYR A 59 1.65 9.77 -7.33
CA TYR A 59 0.42 9.36 -6.67
C TYR A 59 -0.71 9.18 -7.69
N ILE A 60 -1.37 8.02 -7.64
CA ILE A 60 -2.47 7.66 -8.54
C ILE A 60 -3.70 7.33 -7.70
N ALA A 61 -4.71 8.20 -7.75
CA ALA A 61 -6.00 7.95 -7.14
C ALA A 61 -6.78 6.93 -7.98
N ILE A 62 -7.44 5.97 -7.31
CA ILE A 62 -8.33 5.00 -7.94
C ILE A 62 -9.76 5.47 -7.63
N PRO A 63 -10.50 6.00 -8.63
CA PRO A 63 -11.82 6.57 -8.40
C PRO A 63 -12.79 5.52 -7.86
N GLN A 64 -13.59 5.91 -6.87
CA GLN A 64 -14.65 5.07 -6.29
C GLN A 64 -14.17 3.73 -5.69
N ALA A 65 -12.88 3.59 -5.40
CA ALA A 65 -12.32 2.41 -4.73
C ALA A 65 -12.09 2.67 -3.24
N GLY A 66 -12.50 1.72 -2.40
CA GLY A 66 -12.10 1.59 -1.00
C GLY A 66 -11.01 0.53 -0.82
N HIS A 67 -10.66 0.22 0.44
CA HIS A 67 -9.48 -0.57 0.79
C HIS A 67 -9.34 -1.91 0.07
N ALA A 68 -10.43 -2.65 -0.05
CA ALA A 68 -10.47 -3.98 -0.65
C ALA A 68 -11.42 -4.04 -1.85
N SER A 69 -11.60 -2.92 -2.56
CA SER A 69 -12.49 -2.87 -3.71
C SER A 69 -12.02 -3.82 -4.82
N LEU A 70 -12.85 -4.79 -5.14
CA LEU A 70 -12.79 -5.50 -6.42
C LEU A 70 -13.37 -4.54 -7.46
N SER A 71 -12.60 -4.18 -8.50
CA SER A 71 -13.18 -3.50 -9.66
C SER A 71 -14.36 -4.34 -10.15
N ARG A 72 -15.54 -3.74 -10.26
CA ARG A 72 -16.64 -4.35 -11.00
C ARG A 72 -16.27 -4.46 -12.48
#